data_AF-A0A3D2J7C9-F1
#
_entry.id   AF-A0A3D2J7C9-F1
#
_cell.length_a   1.000
_cell.length_b   1.000
_cell.length_c   1.000
_cell.angle_alpha   90.00
_cell.angle_beta   90.00
_cell.angle_gamma   90.00
#
_symmetry.space_group_name_H-M   'P 1'
#
loop_
_entity.id
_entity.type
_entity.pdbx_description
1 polymer ?
#
loop_
_entity_poly.entity_id
_entity_poly.type
_entity_poly.pdbx_seq_one_letter_code
_entity_poly.pdbx_strand_id
1 'polypeptide(L)'
;MSHELVSSPQTYVPAIPASRATHKYSWNKLPVALQHEPTTICGEARRIGYAGKHADALALYRLKIKPGSHLPTVTLPHIYVLTDGCFIEYQE
;
A
#
# COMPACT_ATOMS: atom_id res chain seq x y z
N MET A 1 -27.16 14.67 8.32
CA MET A 1 -25.89 15.31 8.72
C MET A 1 -24.76 14.49 8.10
N SER A 2 -24.29 14.95 6.95
CA SER A 2 -23.24 14.33 6.15
C SER A 2 -21.93 14.49 6.92
N HIS A 3 -21.40 13.40 7.49
CA HIS A 3 -20.03 13.40 7.99
C HIS A 3 -19.10 13.45 6.78
N GLU A 4 -18.78 14.66 6.35
CA GLU A 4 -17.61 14.93 5.54
C GLU A 4 -16.38 14.58 6.38
N LEU A 5 -15.94 13.32 6.23
CA LEU A 5 -14.63 12.88 6.66
C LEU A 5 -13.63 13.66 5.82
N VAL A 6 -13.19 14.81 6.33
CA VAL A 6 -11.97 15.48 5.89
C VAL A 6 -10.84 14.51 6.21
N SER A 7 -10.59 13.56 5.30
CA SER A 7 -9.53 12.59 5.41
C SER A 7 -8.22 13.34 5.25
N SER A 8 -7.54 13.55 6.38
CA SER A 8 -6.09 13.79 6.32
C SER A 8 -5.48 12.74 5.38
N PRO A 9 -4.51 13.08 4.52
CA PRO A 9 -3.96 12.14 3.56
C PRO A 9 -3.43 10.90 4.30
N GLN A 10 -4.15 9.79 4.22
CA GLN A 10 -3.79 8.55 4.89
C GLN A 10 -2.55 7.98 4.20
N THR A 11 -1.43 7.97 4.92
CA THR A 11 -0.20 7.35 4.43
C THR A 11 -0.17 5.89 4.87
N TYR A 12 -0.06 5.01 3.89
CA TYR A 12 0.01 3.56 4.09
C TYR A 12 1.46 3.10 4.09
N VAL A 13 1.80 2.22 5.02
CA VAL A 13 3.15 1.67 5.21
C VAL A 13 3.08 0.14 5.27
N PRO A 14 4.14 -0.60 4.94
CA PRO A 14 4.18 -2.03 5.20
C PRO A 14 4.26 -2.27 6.71
N ALA A 15 3.50 -3.23 7.23
CA ALA A 15 3.59 -3.64 8.64
C ALA A 15 4.81 -4.56 8.91
N ILE A 16 5.79 -4.57 8.00
CA ILE A 16 7.06 -5.28 8.12
C ILE A 16 8.20 -4.35 7.67
N PRO A 17 9.45 -4.59 8.09
CA PRO A 17 10.59 -3.81 7.61
C PRO A 17 10.79 -3.99 6.10
N ALA A 18 10.33 -3.02 5.31
CA ALA A 18 10.51 -2.98 3.87
C ALA A 18 10.56 -1.53 3.40
N SER A 19 11.68 -1.13 2.77
CA SER A 19 11.88 0.26 2.32
C SER A 19 11.55 0.46 0.85
N ARG A 20 11.85 -0.55 0.01
CA ARG A 20 11.67 -0.49 -1.44
C ARG A 20 11.34 -1.87 -1.98
N ALA A 21 10.43 -1.92 -2.96
CA ALA A 21 10.10 -3.17 -3.65
C ALA A 21 10.42 -3.08 -5.15
N THR A 22 11.26 -4.00 -5.64
CA THR A 22 11.67 -4.08 -7.05
C THR A 22 11.42 -5.47 -7.63
N HIS A 23 11.68 -5.66 -8.92
CA HIS A 23 11.62 -6.96 -9.57
C HIS A 23 12.49 -8.01 -8.86
N LYS A 24 13.70 -7.63 -8.40
CA LYS A 24 14.60 -8.51 -7.66
C LYS A 24 14.17 -8.74 -6.20
N TYR A 25 13.61 -7.72 -5.55
CA TYR A 25 13.26 -7.76 -4.13
C TYR A 25 11.83 -7.26 -3.93
N SER A 26 10.86 -8.16 -4.02
CA SER A 26 9.47 -7.84 -3.74
C SER A 26 8.69 -9.05 -3.23
N TRP A 27 7.57 -8.76 -2.60
CA TRP A 27 6.66 -9.76 -2.05
C TRP A 27 5.39 -9.82 -2.88
N ASN A 28 4.84 -11.02 -3.07
CA ASN A 28 3.53 -11.21 -3.70
C ASN A 28 2.43 -10.47 -2.91
N LYS A 29 2.56 -10.46 -1.58
CA LYS A 29 1.63 -9.86 -0.63
C LYS A 29 2.39 -9.24 0.55
N LEU A 30 1.93 -8.10 1.03
CA LEU A 30 2.46 -7.41 2.19
C LEU A 30 1.32 -6.97 3.11
N PRO A 31 1.43 -7.16 4.44
CA PRO A 31 0.50 -6.53 5.36
C PRO A 31 0.71 -5.01 5.32
N VAL A 32 -0.39 -4.26 5.35
CA VAL A 32 -0.40 -2.80 5.30
C VAL A 32 -0.91 -2.25 6.62
N ALA A 33 -0.30 -1.19 7.10
CA ALA A 33 -0.71 -0.42 8.26
C ALA A 33 -0.82 1.07 7.89
N LEU A 34 -1.39 1.85 8.80
CA LEU A 34 -1.34 3.31 8.73
C LEU A 34 -0.02 3.80 9.35
N GLN A 35 0.58 4.85 8.81
CA GLN A 35 1.85 5.37 9.32
C GLN A 35 1.80 5.76 10.80
N HIS A 36 0.66 6.24 11.30
CA HIS A 36 0.47 6.62 12.72
C HIS A 36 0.18 5.41 13.63
N GLU A 37 -0.12 4.25 13.06
CA GLU A 37 -0.36 2.99 13.78
C GLU A 37 0.33 1.81 13.05
N PRO A 38 1.68 1.84 12.89
CA PRO A 38 2.39 0.90 12.01
C PRO A 38 2.34 -0.56 12.52
N THR A 39 2.00 -0.77 13.79
CA THR A 39 1.82 -2.09 14.41
C THR A 39 0.44 -2.69 14.16
N THR A 40 -0.52 -1.90 13.69
CA THR A 40 -1.91 -2.32 13.50
C THR A 40 -2.17 -2.54 12.01
N ILE A 41 -2.34 -3.81 11.62
CA ILE A 41 -2.61 -4.17 10.23
C ILE A 41 -4.01 -3.67 9.85
N CYS A 42 -4.06 -2.74 8.90
CA CYS A 42 -5.29 -2.21 8.33
C CYS A 42 -5.57 -2.76 6.92
N GLY A 43 -4.72 -3.63 6.36
CA GLY A 43 -4.94 -4.14 5.01
C GLY A 43 -3.84 -5.04 4.45
N GLU A 44 -3.90 -5.24 3.14
CA GLU A 44 -2.93 -6.01 2.37
C GLU A 44 -2.61 -5.29 1.05
N ALA A 45 -1.33 -5.22 0.70
CA ALA A 45 -0.86 -4.82 -0.63
C ALA A 45 -0.56 -6.08 -1.44
N ARG A 46 -1.16 -6.20 -2.62
CA ARG A 46 -0.91 -7.32 -3.56
C ARG A 46 -0.10 -6.83 -4.75
N ARG A 47 1.00 -7.51 -5.07
CA ARG A 47 1.78 -7.20 -6.26
C ARG A 47 0.99 -7.58 -7.50
N ILE A 48 0.86 -6.66 -8.45
CA ILE A 48 0.12 -6.83 -9.71
C ILE A 48 1.01 -6.75 -10.95
N GLY A 49 2.26 -6.33 -10.79
CA GLY A 49 3.20 -6.22 -11.90
C GLY A 49 4.45 -5.43 -11.52
N TYR A 50 5.12 -4.90 -12.53
CA TYR A 50 6.34 -4.10 -12.40
C TYR A 50 6.33 -2.95 -13.39
N ALA A 51 6.89 -1.80 -13.00
CA ALA A 51 7.08 -0.63 -13.84
C ALA A 51 8.28 -0.79 -14.80
N GLY A 52 8.32 -1.89 -15.56
CA GLY A 52 9.40 -2.23 -16.49
C GLY A 52 9.90 -3.67 -16.37
N LYS A 53 10.95 -3.99 -17.14
CA LYS A 53 11.50 -5.36 -17.26
C LYS A 53 12.86 -5.55 -16.60
N HIS A 54 13.48 -4.49 -16.08
CA HIS A 54 14.79 -4.54 -15.44
C HIS A 54 14.70 -5.00 -13.98
N ALA A 55 15.80 -5.51 -13.41
CA ALA A 55 15.85 -5.97 -12.02
C ALA A 55 15.46 -4.88 -10.99
N ASP A 56 15.72 -3.62 -11.33
CA ASP A 56 15.43 -2.45 -10.49
C ASP A 56 14.06 -1.82 -10.77
N ALA A 57 13.28 -2.39 -11.71
CA ALA A 57 11.91 -1.94 -11.97
C ALA A 57 11.07 -2.07 -10.70
N LEU A 58 10.33 -1.01 -10.37
CA LEU A 58 9.52 -0.96 -9.16
C LEU A 58 8.39 -1.98 -9.23
N ALA A 59 8.15 -2.67 -8.12
CA ALA A 59 6.98 -3.54 -7.99
C ALA A 59 5.72 -2.69 -7.82
N LEU A 60 4.70 -3.00 -8.61
CA LEU A 60 3.40 -2.33 -8.60
C LEU A 60 2.45 -3.11 -7.69
N TYR A 61 1.76 -2.39 -6.81
CA TYR A 61 0.86 -2.93 -5.80
C TYR A 61 -0.55 -2.37 -5.91
N ARG A 62 -1.53 -3.23 -5.63
CA ARG A 62 -2.92 -2.85 -5.36
C ARG A 62 -3.18 -2.99 -3.87
N LEU A 63 -3.63 -1.91 -3.23
CA LEU A 63 -3.92 -1.89 -1.79
C LEU A 63 -5.38 -2.28 -1.53
N LYS A 64 -5.58 -3.17 -0.57
CA LYS A 64 -6.87 -3.58 -0.03
C LYS A 64 -6.92 -3.22 1.45
N ILE A 65 -7.72 -2.24 1.81
CA ILE A 65 -7.77 -1.64 3.15
C ILE A 65 -9.07 -2.01 3.83
N LYS A 66 -9.02 -2.32 5.12
CA LYS A 66 -10.15 -2.57 6.00
C LYS A 66 -10.36 -1.33 6.88
N PRO A 67 -11.33 -0.45 6.56
CA PRO A 67 -11.48 0.84 7.25
C PRO A 67 -12.07 0.73 8.68
N GLY A 68 -12.39 -0.48 9.14
CA GLY A 68 -12.87 -0.75 10.49
C GLY A 68 -13.19 -2.23 10.68
N SER A 69 -13.28 -2.69 11.93
CA SER A 69 -13.47 -4.13 12.28
C SER A 69 -14.69 -4.77 11.60
N HIS A 70 -15.75 -3.99 11.38
CA HIS A 70 -17.03 -4.43 10.82
C HIS A 70 -17.30 -3.98 9.37
N LEU A 71 -16.38 -3.21 8.77
CA LEU A 71 -16.55 -2.71 7.41
C LEU A 71 -15.93 -3.66 6.39
N PRO A 72 -16.50 -3.75 5.17
CA PRO A 72 -15.92 -4.53 4.10
C PRO A 72 -14.56 -3.97 3.71
N THR A 73 -13.66 -4.86 3.29
CA THR A 73 -12.37 -4.46 2.73
C THR A 73 -12.59 -3.73 1.40
N VAL A 74 -12.06 -2.52 1.28
CA VAL A 74 -12.10 -1.71 0.06
C VAL A 74 -10.79 -1.85 -0.71
N THR A 75 -10.86 -1.94 -2.04
CA THR A 75 -9.66 -1.85 -2.88
C THR A 75 -9.46 -0.41 -3.28
N LEU A 76 -8.30 0.17 -2.97
CA LEU A 76 -7.99 1.55 -3.36
C LEU A 76 -7.93 1.65 -4.90
N PRO A 77 -8.37 2.78 -5.49
CA PRO A 77 -8.50 2.90 -6.95
C PRO A 77 -7.15 3.00 -7.68
N HIS A 78 -6.11 3.47 -7.00
CA HIS A 78 -4.79 3.70 -7.59
C HIS A 78 -3.87 2.48 -7.52
N ILE A 79 -2.74 2.57 -8.23
CA ILE A 79 -1.62 1.64 -8.14
C ILE A 79 -0.56 2.30 -7.28
N TYR A 80 0.16 1.51 -6.50
CA TYR A 80 1.15 2.02 -5.56
C TYR A 80 2.51 1.35 -5.78
N VAL A 81 3.57 2.08 -5.48
CA VAL A 81 4.94 1.56 -5.34
C VAL A 81 5.37 1.71 -3.89
N LEU A 82 6.20 0.79 -3.41
CA LEU A 82 6.83 0.91 -2.10
C LEU A 82 8.18 1.63 -2.27
N THR A 83 8.29 2.84 -1.71
CA THR A 83 9.51 3.66 -1.72
C THR A 83 9.65 4.38 -0.38
N ASP A 84 10.86 4.42 0.16
CA ASP A 84 11.17 5.00 1.49
C ASP A 84 10.24 4.50 2.61
N GLY A 85 9.83 3.23 2.53
CA GLY A 85 8.95 2.60 3.50
C GLY A 85 7.47 3.01 3.41
N CYS A 86 7.07 3.74 2.37
CA CYS A 86 5.70 4.19 2.15
C CYS A 86 5.13 3.67 0.84
N PHE A 87 3.83 3.38 0.82
CA PHE A 87 3.10 3.16 -0.43
C PHE A 87 2.73 4.51 -1.04
N ILE A 88 3.40 4.84 -2.15
CA ILE A 88 3.19 6.07 -2.90
C ILE A 88 2.43 5.74 -4.18
N GLU A 89 1.47 6.59 -4.57
CA GLU A 89 0.75 6.44 -5.82
C GLU A 89 1.72 6.45 -7.01
N TYR A 90 1.55 5.47 -7.91
CA TYR A 90 2.32 5.39 -9.14
C TYR A 90 1.59 6.17 -10.24
N GLN A 91 2.21 7.25 -10.69
CA GLN A 91 1.79 8.01 -11.88
C GLN A 91 2.73 7.63 -13.03
N GLU A 92 2.14 7.21 -14.16
CA GLU A 92 2.88 6.88 -15.39
C GLU A 92 3.30 8.14 -16.14
#